data_AF-A0A7Y5XWA6-F1
#
_entry.id   AF-A0A7Y5XWA6-F1
#
_cell.length_a   1.000
_cell.length_b   1.000
_cell.length_c   1.000
_cell.angle_alpha   90.00
_cell.angle_beta   90.00
_cell.angle_gamma   90.00
#
_symmetry.space_group_name_H-M   'P 1'
#
loop_
_entity.id
_entity.type
_entity.pdbx_description
1 polymer ?
#
loop_
_entity_poly.entity_id
_entity_poly.type
_entity_poly.pdbx_seq_one_letter_code
_entity_poly.pdbx_strand_id
1 'polypeptide(L)'
;MRLRLLPLLLVLALAACGGGDDDGSSDAAGTTGAPATSDSCESVDAPEPKPDGGRTAPTEALAAGKTYRLVIETNCGEITIALDPKSAPKTTASLVALARSGFYDGTTFHRVVPGFVIQGGDPTGTGSGGPGYETVDVPPSGTAYTAGVVAMAKGAVQPPGTSGSQFFVVTAPDAGLPPDYAVVGNVTEGMETVSAIEALGLGDGPPSQPVVIEKVTVEES
;
A
#
# COMPACT_ATOMS: atom_id res chain seq x y z
N MET A 1 -3.98 68.47 -21.42
CA MET A 1 -4.27 68.41 -22.87
C MET A 1 -4.33 66.94 -23.27
N ARG A 2 -5.53 66.44 -23.63
CA ARG A 2 -5.88 65.13 -24.24
C ARG A 2 -5.66 63.89 -23.34
N LEU A 3 -6.61 63.42 -22.53
CA LEU A 3 -7.88 62.75 -22.88
C LEU A 3 -7.75 61.75 -24.04
N ARG A 4 -7.75 60.44 -23.71
CA ARG A 4 -8.10 59.36 -24.64
C ARG A 4 -9.24 58.55 -24.02
N LEU A 5 -10.34 58.56 -24.75
CA LEU A 5 -11.67 58.01 -24.47
C LEU A 5 -11.93 56.84 -25.44
N LEU A 6 -12.75 55.89 -24.99
CA LEU A 6 -13.56 54.88 -25.72
C LEU A 6 -12.89 53.59 -26.26
N PRO A 7 -13.67 52.50 -26.53
CA PRO A 7 -15.09 52.17 -26.21
C PRO A 7 -15.28 50.77 -25.56
N LEU A 8 -16.24 50.55 -24.64
CA LEU A 8 -17.63 50.08 -24.83
C LEU A 8 -17.87 49.06 -25.98
N LEU A 9 -18.12 47.79 -25.64
CA LEU A 9 -19.11 46.98 -26.34
C LEU A 9 -19.88 46.09 -25.36
N LEU A 10 -21.18 46.35 -25.31
CA LEU A 10 -22.25 45.72 -24.56
C LEU A 10 -22.85 44.62 -25.44
N VAL A 11 -23.02 43.39 -24.93
CA VAL A 11 -23.99 42.44 -25.47
C VAL A 11 -24.77 41.82 -24.31
N LEU A 12 -26.03 42.22 -24.21
CA LEU A 12 -27.07 41.65 -23.37
C LEU A 12 -28.05 40.95 -24.32
N ALA A 13 -28.36 39.68 -24.10
CA ALA A 13 -29.51 39.01 -24.69
C ALA A 13 -30.20 38.15 -23.63
N LEU A 14 -31.49 38.45 -23.42
CA LEU A 14 -32.40 37.86 -22.45
C LEU A 14 -33.09 36.60 -23.01
N ALA A 15 -33.29 35.64 -22.10
CA ALA A 15 -34.49 34.85 -21.81
C ALA A 15 -35.19 33.99 -22.88
N ALA A 16 -35.37 32.71 -22.55
CA ALA A 16 -36.62 31.98 -22.80
C ALA A 16 -36.84 30.92 -21.70
N CYS A 17 -38.01 30.96 -21.06
CA CYS A 17 -38.56 29.92 -20.20
C CYS A 17 -39.41 28.96 -21.05
N GLY A 18 -39.41 27.67 -20.72
CA GLY A 18 -40.34 26.68 -21.24
C GLY A 18 -40.29 25.41 -20.40
N GLY A 19 -41.37 25.13 -19.67
CA GLY A 19 -41.55 23.91 -18.89
C GLY A 19 -42.25 22.80 -19.68
N GLY A 20 -42.04 21.57 -19.25
CA GLY A 20 -42.74 20.36 -19.68
C GLY A 20 -42.23 19.16 -18.88
N ASP A 21 -43.07 18.66 -17.97
CA ASP A 21 -42.90 17.39 -17.26
C ASP A 21 -43.01 16.20 -18.24
N ASP A 22 -42.16 15.18 -18.09
CA ASP A 22 -42.55 13.77 -18.25
C ASP A 22 -41.45 12.82 -17.73
N ASP A 23 -41.92 11.77 -17.04
CA ASP A 23 -41.20 10.81 -16.21
C ASP A 23 -40.23 9.87 -16.96
N GLY A 24 -39.14 9.50 -16.30
CA GLY A 24 -38.17 8.53 -16.82
C GLY A 24 -37.11 8.08 -15.82
N SER A 25 -37.54 7.35 -14.79
CA SER A 25 -36.70 6.67 -13.80
C SER A 25 -35.59 5.84 -14.44
N SER A 26 -34.34 6.09 -14.06
CA SER A 26 -33.30 5.05 -13.95
C SER A 26 -32.19 5.54 -13.02
N ASP A 27 -32.27 5.06 -11.78
CA ASP A 27 -31.21 5.13 -10.78
C ASP A 27 -29.92 4.50 -11.33
N ALA A 28 -28.91 5.32 -11.53
CA ALA A 28 -27.52 4.89 -11.47
C ALA A 28 -26.89 5.67 -10.32
N ALA A 29 -26.89 5.05 -9.14
CA ALA A 29 -26.13 5.47 -7.99
C ALA A 29 -24.64 5.47 -8.38
N GLY A 30 -24.16 6.63 -8.83
CA GLY A 30 -22.75 6.94 -8.84
C GLY A 30 -22.29 7.04 -7.40
N THR A 31 -21.61 6.00 -6.92
CA THR A 31 -20.74 6.11 -5.74
C THR A 31 -19.75 7.24 -6.02
N THR A 32 -20.04 8.41 -5.46
CA THR A 32 -19.10 9.51 -5.35
C THR A 32 -18.05 9.06 -4.34
N GLY A 33 -16.92 8.55 -4.84
CA GLY A 33 -15.70 8.43 -4.05
C GLY A 33 -15.38 9.81 -3.49
N ALA A 34 -15.49 9.93 -2.16
CA ALA A 34 -15.10 11.15 -1.47
C ALA A 34 -13.61 11.43 -1.74
N PRO A 35 -13.21 12.68 -1.98
CA PRO A 35 -11.81 13.02 -2.15
C PRO A 35 -11.05 12.73 -0.86
N ALA A 36 -9.97 11.94 -0.96
CA ALA A 36 -9.05 11.66 0.13
C ALA A 36 -8.48 13.00 0.64
N THR A 37 -8.89 13.40 1.83
CA THR A 37 -8.26 14.47 2.58
C THR A 37 -7.09 13.89 3.37
N SER A 38 -6.02 14.66 3.49
CA SER A 38 -4.78 14.35 4.22
C SER A 38 -4.96 14.19 5.74
N ASP A 39 -6.20 14.16 6.24
CA ASP A 39 -6.58 14.02 7.66
C ASP A 39 -6.98 12.57 8.02
N SER A 40 -6.65 11.58 7.18
CA SER A 40 -7.10 10.19 7.37
C SER A 40 -6.25 9.37 8.34
N CYS A 41 -5.04 9.82 8.68
CA CYS A 41 -4.17 9.14 9.64
C CYS A 41 -4.22 9.80 11.01
N GLU A 42 -4.51 9.02 12.05
CA GLU A 42 -4.39 9.46 13.44
C GLU A 42 -2.92 9.75 13.76
N SER A 43 -2.66 10.90 14.42
CA SER A 43 -1.32 11.25 14.85
C SER A 43 -0.94 10.43 16.08
N VAL A 44 0.09 9.60 15.95
CA VAL A 44 0.59 8.71 17.01
C VAL A 44 2.10 8.87 17.18
N ASP A 45 2.60 8.56 18.37
CA ASP A 45 4.04 8.48 18.60
C ASP A 45 4.64 7.26 17.90
N ALA A 46 5.92 7.36 17.50
CA ALA A 46 6.63 6.22 16.94
C ALA A 46 6.81 5.13 18.03
N PRO A 47 6.53 3.86 17.72
CA PRO A 47 6.73 2.77 18.65
C PRO A 47 8.22 2.55 18.96
N GLU A 48 8.51 1.97 20.12
CA GLU A 48 9.88 1.56 20.44
C GLU A 48 10.36 0.45 19.48
N PRO A 49 11.63 0.49 19.02
CA PRO A 49 12.18 -0.58 18.20
C PRO A 49 12.09 -1.94 18.87
N LYS A 50 11.61 -2.94 18.13
CA LYS A 50 11.57 -4.33 18.58
C LYS A 50 12.93 -5.00 18.33
N PRO A 51 13.26 -6.09 19.06
CA PRO A 51 14.48 -6.84 18.81
C PRO A 51 14.56 -7.34 17.37
N ASP A 52 15.75 -7.21 16.78
CA ASP A 52 16.06 -7.81 15.48
C ASP A 52 16.21 -9.33 15.60
N GLY A 53 15.74 -10.05 14.59
CA GLY A 53 15.91 -11.49 14.51
C GLY A 53 15.10 -12.31 15.52
N GLY A 54 15.67 -13.46 15.90
CA GLY A 54 15.08 -14.34 16.93
C GLY A 54 13.81 -15.08 16.49
N ARG A 55 13.53 -15.14 15.18
CA ARG A 55 12.49 -16.01 14.61
C ARG A 55 13.14 -17.19 13.89
N THR A 56 12.36 -18.25 13.71
CA THR A 56 12.76 -19.43 12.97
C THR A 56 11.86 -19.56 11.76
N ALA A 57 12.45 -19.84 10.60
CA ALA A 57 11.69 -20.03 9.37
C ALA A 57 10.68 -21.17 9.54
N PRO A 58 9.42 -21.00 9.08
CA PRO A 58 8.48 -22.11 9.06
C PRO A 58 9.00 -23.20 8.11
N THR A 59 8.85 -24.46 8.50
CA THR A 59 9.24 -25.62 7.70
C THR A 59 8.10 -26.15 6.84
N GLU A 60 6.86 -25.80 7.17
CA GLU A 60 5.66 -26.26 6.49
C GLU A 60 5.15 -25.21 5.51
N ALA A 61 4.69 -25.67 4.35
CA ALA A 61 3.96 -24.83 3.42
C ALA A 61 2.55 -24.55 3.94
N LEU A 62 1.95 -23.48 3.44
CA LEU A 62 0.53 -23.20 3.67
C LEU A 62 -0.34 -24.33 3.10
N ALA A 63 -1.45 -24.62 3.77
CA ALA A 63 -2.34 -25.72 3.39
C ALA A 63 -2.84 -25.55 1.95
N ALA A 64 -2.72 -26.61 1.15
CA ALA A 64 -3.14 -26.61 -0.24
C ALA A 64 -4.66 -26.40 -0.37
N GLY A 65 -5.08 -25.65 -1.39
CA GLY A 65 -6.49 -25.37 -1.67
C GLY A 65 -7.14 -24.33 -0.74
N LYS A 66 -6.37 -23.73 0.17
CA LYS A 66 -6.80 -22.61 1.01
C LYS A 66 -6.39 -21.27 0.42
N THR A 67 -7.20 -20.26 0.71
CA THR A 67 -6.85 -18.86 0.46
C THR A 67 -6.41 -18.21 1.76
N TYR A 68 -5.39 -17.36 1.69
CA TYR A 68 -4.86 -16.62 2.83
C TYR A 68 -4.88 -15.12 2.54
N ARG A 69 -5.35 -14.35 3.51
CA ARG A 69 -5.28 -12.88 3.49
C ARG A 69 -4.56 -12.37 4.71
N LEU A 70 -3.81 -11.28 4.55
CA LEU A 70 -3.30 -10.49 5.66
C LEU A 70 -4.14 -9.23 5.77
N VAL A 71 -4.76 -9.03 6.92
CA VAL A 71 -5.47 -7.80 7.27
C VAL A 71 -4.53 -6.98 8.14
N ILE A 72 -4.10 -5.84 7.62
CA ILE A 72 -3.14 -4.93 8.28
C ILE A 72 -3.92 -3.73 8.80
N GLU A 73 -4.08 -3.68 10.11
CA GLU A 73 -4.67 -2.55 10.82
C GLU A 73 -3.57 -1.50 11.06
N THR A 74 -3.82 -0.24 10.68
CA THR A 74 -2.89 0.87 10.87
C THR A 74 -3.61 2.08 11.46
N ASN A 75 -2.86 3.04 12.01
CA ASN A 75 -3.39 4.34 12.41
C ASN A 75 -3.93 5.18 11.22
N CYS A 76 -3.80 4.71 9.97
CA CYS A 76 -4.34 5.31 8.75
C CYS A 76 -5.54 4.54 8.17
N GLY A 77 -6.00 3.49 8.84
CA GLY A 77 -7.03 2.55 8.35
C GLY A 77 -6.47 1.18 8.01
N GLU A 78 -7.29 0.37 7.36
CA GLU A 78 -7.01 -1.05 7.10
C GLU A 78 -6.54 -1.30 5.67
N ILE A 79 -5.60 -2.24 5.50
CA ILE A 79 -5.17 -2.76 4.19
C ILE A 79 -5.32 -4.28 4.20
N THR A 80 -6.08 -4.83 3.26
CA THR A 80 -6.18 -6.28 3.07
C THR A 80 -5.38 -6.74 1.87
N ILE A 81 -4.47 -7.68 2.09
CA ILE A 81 -3.61 -8.28 1.07
C ILE A 81 -4.04 -9.73 0.85
N ALA A 82 -4.45 -10.07 -0.37
CA ALA A 82 -4.61 -11.47 -0.77
C ALA A 82 -3.25 -12.05 -1.17
N LEU A 83 -2.84 -13.10 -0.46
CA LEU A 83 -1.56 -13.77 -0.71
C LEU A 83 -1.64 -14.72 -1.90
N ASP A 84 -0.50 -14.92 -2.58
CA ASP A 84 -0.32 -15.91 -3.64
C ASP A 84 0.70 -17.01 -3.24
N PRO A 85 0.25 -18.03 -2.49
CA PRO A 85 1.13 -19.14 -2.11
C PRO A 85 1.62 -19.99 -3.28
N LYS A 86 1.04 -19.85 -4.48
CA LYS A 86 1.51 -20.63 -5.65
C LYS A 86 2.77 -20.00 -6.24
N SER A 87 2.80 -18.67 -6.32
CA SER A 87 3.95 -17.95 -6.88
C SER A 87 5.12 -17.84 -5.89
N ALA A 88 4.83 -17.66 -4.59
CA ALA A 88 5.85 -17.50 -3.56
C ALA A 88 5.57 -18.36 -2.31
N PRO A 89 5.65 -19.70 -2.40
CA PRO A 89 5.19 -20.62 -1.37
C PRO A 89 5.94 -20.50 -0.04
N LYS A 90 7.27 -20.30 -0.06
CA LYS A 90 8.07 -20.21 1.17
C LYS A 90 7.85 -18.86 1.85
N THR A 91 7.79 -17.82 1.04
CA THR A 91 7.72 -16.44 1.49
C THR A 91 6.33 -16.11 2.05
N THR A 92 5.26 -16.57 1.40
CA THR A 92 3.89 -16.44 1.95
C THR A 92 3.70 -17.25 3.23
N ALA A 93 4.29 -18.45 3.35
CA ALA A 93 4.31 -19.21 4.60
C ALA A 93 5.03 -18.46 5.72
N SER A 94 6.16 -17.82 5.40
CA SER A 94 6.90 -16.95 6.33
C SER A 94 6.05 -15.76 6.79
N LEU A 95 5.41 -15.03 5.87
CA LEU A 95 4.54 -13.89 6.20
C LEU A 95 3.40 -14.30 7.14
N VAL A 96 2.72 -15.41 6.84
CA VAL A 96 1.62 -15.94 7.68
C VAL A 96 2.14 -16.34 9.07
N ALA A 97 3.29 -17.00 9.16
CA ALA A 97 3.89 -17.39 10.44
C ALA A 97 4.28 -16.16 11.28
N LEU A 98 4.89 -15.16 10.65
CA LEU A 98 5.27 -13.90 11.30
C LEU A 98 4.04 -13.13 11.79
N ALA A 99 3.00 -12.99 10.95
CA ALA A 99 1.73 -12.35 11.31
C ALA A 99 1.05 -13.07 12.50
N ARG A 100 0.90 -14.40 12.44
CA ARG A 100 0.32 -15.20 13.54
C ARG A 100 1.10 -15.06 14.86
N SER A 101 2.38 -14.72 14.80
CA SER A 101 3.23 -14.51 15.98
C SER A 101 3.20 -13.08 16.55
N GLY A 102 2.45 -12.15 15.95
CA GLY A 102 2.46 -10.73 16.33
C GLY A 102 3.79 -10.03 15.97
N PHE A 103 4.53 -10.55 14.99
CA PHE A 103 5.82 -9.97 14.60
C PHE A 103 5.65 -8.55 14.06
N TYR A 104 4.59 -8.30 13.28
CA TYR A 104 4.34 -7.03 12.63
C TYR A 104 3.68 -5.97 13.52
N ASP A 105 3.02 -6.38 14.59
CA ASP A 105 2.33 -5.49 15.51
C ASP A 105 3.33 -4.49 16.14
N GLY A 106 3.04 -3.20 16.03
CA GLY A 106 3.92 -2.10 16.45
C GLY A 106 5.13 -1.86 15.54
N THR A 107 5.18 -2.43 14.33
CA THR A 107 6.17 -2.01 13.30
C THR A 107 5.64 -0.82 12.53
N THR A 108 6.46 -0.22 11.65
CA THR A 108 6.07 0.96 10.88
C THR A 108 6.29 0.78 9.38
N PHE A 109 5.57 1.58 8.60
CA PHE A 109 6.00 1.92 7.24
C PHE A 109 7.13 2.94 7.33
N HIS A 110 8.36 2.45 7.45
CA HIS A 110 9.56 3.25 7.68
C HIS A 110 10.10 3.94 6.42
N ARG A 111 9.59 3.57 5.23
CA ARG A 111 9.97 4.18 3.95
C ARG A 111 8.75 4.38 3.06
N VAL A 112 8.48 5.61 2.67
CA VAL A 112 7.36 6.00 1.80
C VAL A 112 7.88 6.89 0.69
N VAL A 113 7.80 6.41 -0.56
CA VAL A 113 8.29 7.13 -1.73
C VAL A 113 7.11 7.41 -2.67
N PRO A 114 6.64 8.68 -2.74
CA PRO A 114 5.50 9.04 -3.58
C PRO A 114 5.71 8.67 -5.05
N GLY A 115 4.70 8.05 -5.66
CA GLY A 115 4.73 7.55 -7.03
C GLY A 115 5.60 6.31 -7.22
N PHE A 116 5.90 5.57 -6.16
CA PHE A 116 6.74 4.37 -6.21
C PHE A 116 6.22 3.27 -5.29
N VAL A 117 6.51 3.34 -3.98
CA VAL A 117 6.17 2.29 -3.00
C VAL A 117 5.97 2.84 -1.58
N ILE A 118 5.19 2.12 -0.77
CA ILE A 118 5.21 2.21 0.70
C ILE A 118 5.83 0.91 1.25
N GLN A 119 6.82 1.01 2.14
CA GLN A 119 7.60 -0.12 2.63
C GLN A 119 7.60 -0.18 4.16
N GLY A 120 7.36 -1.38 4.69
CA GLY A 120 7.26 -1.66 6.13
C GLY A 120 7.76 -3.06 6.50
N GLY A 121 7.43 -3.51 7.71
CA GLY A 121 7.74 -4.87 8.18
C GLY A 121 9.15 -5.08 8.75
N ASP A 122 9.85 -3.98 9.09
CA ASP A 122 11.11 -4.02 9.86
C ASP A 122 10.81 -3.88 11.36
N PRO A 123 11.15 -4.87 12.22
CA PRO A 123 10.96 -4.78 13.67
C PRO A 123 11.71 -3.62 14.32
N THR A 124 12.84 -3.21 13.75
CA THR A 124 13.68 -2.12 14.28
C THR A 124 13.24 -0.74 13.78
N GLY A 125 12.44 -0.68 12.72
CA GLY A 125 12.08 0.56 12.03
C GLY A 125 13.23 1.26 11.29
N THR A 126 14.41 0.64 11.17
CA THR A 126 15.61 1.26 10.59
C THR A 126 15.75 1.09 9.07
N GLY A 127 14.98 0.17 8.49
CA GLY A 127 15.10 -0.33 7.13
C GLY A 127 16.08 -1.48 6.96
N SER A 128 16.74 -1.93 8.03
CA SER A 128 17.77 -2.98 7.98
C SER A 128 17.50 -4.22 8.84
N GLY A 129 16.47 -4.18 9.70
CA GLY A 129 16.11 -5.33 10.53
C GLY A 129 15.27 -6.38 9.78
N GLY A 130 15.07 -7.51 10.44
CA GLY A 130 14.32 -8.64 9.88
C GLY A 130 14.02 -9.75 10.89
N PRO A 131 13.58 -10.92 10.41
CA PRO A 131 13.17 -12.02 11.27
C PRO A 131 14.35 -12.89 11.72
N GLY A 132 15.56 -12.63 11.22
CA GLY A 132 16.77 -13.40 11.54
C GLY A 132 16.95 -14.64 10.67
N TYR A 133 16.17 -14.76 9.60
CA TYR A 133 16.30 -15.77 8.55
C TYR A 133 15.85 -15.18 7.20
N GLU A 134 16.08 -15.94 6.13
CA GLU A 134 15.65 -15.59 4.77
C GLU A 134 14.82 -16.72 4.15
N THR A 135 13.91 -16.35 3.25
CA THR A 135 13.27 -17.26 2.27
C THR A 135 13.70 -16.90 0.86
N VAL A 136 13.54 -17.82 -0.09
CA VAL A 136 13.88 -17.58 -1.50
C VAL A 136 12.79 -18.14 -2.41
N ASP A 137 12.09 -17.25 -3.09
CA ASP A 137 11.15 -17.52 -4.18
C ASP A 137 11.43 -16.54 -5.34
N VAL A 138 12.11 -17.02 -6.39
CA VAL A 138 12.55 -16.16 -7.50
C VAL A 138 11.36 -15.81 -8.40
N PRO A 139 11.03 -14.51 -8.60
CA PRO A 139 9.94 -14.13 -9.48
C PRO A 139 10.29 -14.42 -10.95
N PRO A 140 9.30 -14.69 -11.82
CA PRO A 140 9.53 -14.86 -13.25
C PRO A 140 10.15 -13.62 -13.90
N SER A 141 10.93 -13.79 -14.98
CA SER A 141 11.63 -12.69 -15.65
C SER A 141 10.74 -11.59 -16.26
N GLY A 142 9.45 -11.88 -16.48
CA GLY A 142 8.46 -10.91 -16.97
C GLY A 142 7.62 -10.27 -15.87
N THR A 143 8.00 -10.41 -14.60
CA THR A 143 7.23 -9.87 -13.47
C THR A 143 7.18 -8.35 -13.55
N ALA A 144 5.96 -7.81 -13.51
CA ALA A 144 5.69 -6.38 -13.44
C ALA A 144 5.25 -5.99 -12.03
N TYR A 145 5.64 -4.80 -11.61
CA TYR A 145 5.34 -4.25 -10.29
C TYR A 145 4.47 -3.01 -10.50
N THR A 146 3.16 -3.24 -10.59
CA THR A 146 2.15 -2.19 -10.80
C THR A 146 1.39 -1.91 -9.52
N ALA A 147 0.61 -0.83 -9.49
CA ALA A 147 -0.16 -0.41 -8.31
C ALA A 147 -0.93 -1.57 -7.65
N GLY A 148 -0.80 -1.68 -6.33
CA GLY A 148 -1.43 -2.72 -5.51
C GLY A 148 -0.63 -4.03 -5.40
N VAL A 149 0.39 -4.26 -6.23
CA VAL A 149 1.29 -5.42 -6.08
C VAL A 149 2.03 -5.33 -4.76
N VAL A 150 2.06 -6.44 -4.03
CA VAL A 150 2.84 -6.58 -2.79
C VAL A 150 4.01 -7.50 -3.04
N ALA A 151 5.22 -7.02 -2.73
CA ALA A 151 6.45 -7.76 -2.90
C ALA A 151 7.41 -7.57 -1.72
N MET A 152 8.37 -8.48 -1.59
CA MET A 152 9.31 -8.46 -0.47
C MET A 152 10.50 -7.56 -0.76
N ALA A 153 10.84 -6.70 0.19
CA ALA A 153 12.06 -5.92 0.13
C ALA A 153 13.28 -6.83 0.37
N LYS A 154 14.40 -6.48 -0.27
CA LYS A 154 15.68 -7.18 -0.12
C LYS A 154 16.84 -6.19 -0.14
N GLY A 155 17.97 -6.60 0.42
CA GLY A 155 19.24 -5.89 0.26
C GLY A 155 19.70 -5.89 -1.20
N ALA A 156 20.34 -4.81 -1.64
CA ALA A 156 20.78 -4.64 -3.03
C ALA A 156 21.71 -5.75 -3.54
N VAL A 157 22.51 -6.35 -2.65
CA VAL A 157 23.47 -7.42 -2.99
C VAL A 157 22.90 -8.83 -2.82
N GLN A 158 21.69 -8.98 -2.28
CA GLN A 158 21.07 -10.29 -2.12
C GLN A 158 20.57 -10.83 -3.48
N PRO A 159 20.64 -12.16 -3.71
CA PRO A 159 20.11 -12.78 -4.91
C PRO A 159 18.61 -12.47 -5.14
N PRO A 160 18.12 -12.47 -6.39
CA PRO A 160 16.70 -12.38 -6.71
C PRO A 160 15.84 -13.34 -5.89
N GLY A 161 14.67 -12.90 -5.44
CA GLY A 161 13.71 -13.68 -4.66
C GLY A 161 14.05 -13.84 -3.17
N THR A 162 15.23 -13.40 -2.72
CA THR A 162 15.59 -13.42 -1.29
C THR A 162 14.68 -12.47 -0.52
N SER A 163 14.11 -12.96 0.59
CA SER A 163 13.11 -12.22 1.37
C SER A 163 13.35 -12.42 2.86
N GLY A 164 13.20 -11.34 3.65
CA GLY A 164 13.14 -11.38 5.11
C GLY A 164 11.70 -11.22 5.60
N SER A 165 11.45 -10.17 6.38
CA SER A 165 10.11 -9.78 6.86
C SER A 165 9.59 -8.50 6.20
N GLN A 166 10.47 -7.68 5.65
CA GLN A 166 10.12 -6.40 5.07
C GLN A 166 9.40 -6.59 3.74
N PHE A 167 8.30 -5.87 3.55
CA PHE A 167 7.50 -5.88 2.34
C PHE A 167 7.24 -4.45 1.88
N PHE A 168 6.85 -4.31 0.61
CA PHE A 168 6.38 -3.05 0.07
C PHE A 168 5.11 -3.26 -0.75
N VAL A 169 4.27 -2.22 -0.76
CA VAL A 169 3.11 -2.10 -1.65
C VAL A 169 3.48 -1.09 -2.74
N VAL A 170 3.30 -1.48 -3.99
CA VAL A 170 3.53 -0.58 -5.12
C VAL A 170 2.38 0.42 -5.24
N THR A 171 2.71 1.69 -5.38
CA THR A 171 1.74 2.78 -5.60
C THR A 171 1.80 3.34 -7.01
N ALA A 172 2.94 3.20 -7.68
CA ALA A 172 3.12 3.60 -9.08
C ALA A 172 2.26 2.77 -10.04
N PRO A 173 1.81 3.33 -11.18
CA PRO A 173 1.25 2.53 -12.28
C PRO A 173 2.23 1.43 -12.74
N ASP A 174 3.52 1.74 -12.76
CA ASP A 174 4.63 0.81 -12.96
C ASP A 174 5.85 1.34 -12.19
N ALA A 175 6.40 0.51 -11.29
CA ALA A 175 7.55 0.86 -10.48
C ALA A 175 8.88 0.74 -11.24
N GLY A 176 8.91 0.10 -12.42
CA GLY A 176 10.12 -0.09 -13.22
C GLY A 176 11.19 -0.96 -12.54
N LEU A 177 10.79 -1.76 -11.54
CA LEU A 177 11.68 -2.66 -10.81
C LEU A 177 12.05 -3.87 -11.67
N PRO A 178 13.31 -4.35 -11.58
CA PRO A 178 13.66 -5.63 -12.18
C PRO A 178 12.91 -6.78 -11.48
N PRO A 179 12.74 -7.95 -12.14
CA PRO A 179 12.11 -9.14 -11.58
C PRO A 179 13.02 -9.79 -10.51
N ASP A 180 13.27 -9.06 -9.43
CA ASP A 180 14.21 -9.39 -8.36
C ASP A 180 13.51 -9.60 -7.00
N TYR A 181 12.29 -9.09 -6.84
CA TYR A 181 11.56 -9.04 -5.59
C TYR A 181 10.43 -10.07 -5.62
N ALA A 182 10.38 -10.96 -4.63
CA ALA A 182 9.34 -11.98 -4.58
C ALA A 182 7.97 -11.32 -4.45
N VAL A 183 7.10 -11.49 -5.45
CA VAL A 183 5.70 -11.06 -5.38
C VAL A 183 4.94 -12.04 -4.51
N VAL A 184 4.32 -11.54 -3.45
CA VAL A 184 3.63 -12.36 -2.44
C VAL A 184 2.13 -12.23 -2.50
N GLY A 185 1.60 -11.25 -3.23
CA GLY A 185 0.17 -11.00 -3.28
C GLY A 185 -0.19 -9.64 -3.88
N ASN A 186 -1.44 -9.25 -3.69
CA ASN A 186 -1.96 -7.94 -4.08
C ASN A 186 -2.89 -7.39 -3.00
N VAL A 187 -2.92 -6.07 -2.86
CA VAL A 187 -3.95 -5.38 -2.09
C VAL A 187 -5.30 -5.62 -2.76
N THR A 188 -6.27 -6.11 -2.01
CA THR A 188 -7.65 -6.31 -2.49
C THR A 188 -8.62 -5.30 -1.91
N GLU A 189 -8.32 -4.75 -0.73
CA GLU A 189 -9.14 -3.76 -0.02
C GLU A 189 -8.22 -2.76 0.70
N GLY A 190 -8.62 -1.49 0.83
CA GLY A 190 -7.81 -0.48 1.51
C GLY A 190 -6.77 0.26 0.64
N MET A 191 -6.98 0.33 -0.68
CA MET A 191 -6.09 1.12 -1.55
C MET A 191 -6.14 2.63 -1.23
N GLU A 192 -7.27 3.12 -0.72
CA GLU A 192 -7.42 4.45 -0.18
C GLU A 192 -6.52 4.70 1.04
N THR A 193 -6.34 3.71 1.91
CA THR A 193 -5.38 3.77 3.03
C THR A 193 -3.95 3.75 2.52
N VAL A 194 -3.64 2.93 1.49
CA VAL A 194 -2.32 2.96 0.82
C VAL A 194 -2.02 4.35 0.26
N SER A 195 -2.98 4.99 -0.41
CA SER A 195 -2.83 6.36 -0.93
C SER A 195 -2.71 7.41 0.18
N ALA A 196 -3.43 7.25 1.30
CA ALA A 196 -3.29 8.13 2.46
C ALA A 196 -1.88 8.06 3.06
N ILE A 197 -1.33 6.85 3.21
CA ILE A 197 0.04 6.63 3.68
C ILE A 197 1.05 7.24 2.69
N GLU A 198 0.87 7.01 1.39
CA GLU A 198 1.74 7.56 0.35
C GLU A 198 1.82 9.09 0.40
N ALA A 199 0.70 9.77 0.66
CA ALA A 199 0.63 11.22 0.75
C ALA A 199 1.48 11.81 1.89
N LEU A 200 1.91 11.00 2.85
CA LEU A 200 2.83 11.39 3.92
C LEU A 200 4.31 11.35 3.49
N GLY A 201 4.62 10.80 2.30
CA GLY A 201 5.99 10.70 1.81
C GLY A 201 6.65 12.05 1.53
N LEU A 202 7.92 12.18 1.94
CA LEU A 202 8.72 13.40 1.73
C LEU A 202 9.84 13.24 0.69
N GLY A 203 9.99 12.06 0.10
CA GLY A 203 11.09 11.68 -0.78
C GLY A 203 11.42 10.19 -0.61
N ASP A 204 12.69 9.81 -0.78
CA ASP A 204 13.14 8.46 -0.45
C ASP A 204 13.52 8.37 1.03
N GLY A 205 12.57 7.92 1.87
CA GLY A 205 12.82 7.78 3.30
C GLY A 205 11.55 7.78 4.15
N PRO A 206 11.66 8.13 5.44
CA PRO A 206 10.54 8.07 6.37
C PRO A 206 9.44 9.08 6.01
N PRO A 207 8.17 8.75 6.27
CA PRO A 207 7.05 9.67 6.11
C PRO A 207 7.12 10.86 7.09
N SER A 208 6.30 11.89 6.83
CA SER A 208 6.20 13.11 7.63
C SER A 208 5.70 12.89 9.07
N GLN A 209 5.05 11.76 9.33
CA GLN A 209 4.62 11.30 10.65
C GLN A 209 4.65 9.76 10.70
N PRO A 210 4.73 9.15 11.91
CA PRO A 210 4.69 7.69 12.03
C PRO A 210 3.43 7.08 11.43
N VAL A 211 3.63 6.00 10.66
CA VAL A 211 2.56 5.12 10.18
C VAL A 211 2.81 3.76 10.78
N VAL A 212 2.01 3.43 11.79
CA VAL A 212 2.17 2.26 12.65
C VAL A 212 1.25 1.16 12.16
N ILE A 213 1.81 -0.03 12.00
CA ILE A 213 1.05 -1.27 11.85
C ILE A 213 0.65 -1.70 13.24
N GLU A 214 -0.60 -1.45 13.62
CA GLU A 214 -1.12 -1.74 14.96
C GLU A 214 -1.27 -3.23 15.15
N LYS A 215 -1.76 -3.93 14.13
CA LYS A 215 -1.99 -5.37 14.17
C LYS A 215 -2.02 -5.97 12.77
N VAL A 216 -1.55 -7.21 12.65
CA VAL A 216 -1.74 -8.02 11.45
C VAL A 216 -2.48 -9.31 11.77
N THR A 217 -3.66 -9.49 11.17
CA THR A 217 -4.49 -10.69 11.31
C THR A 217 -4.40 -11.56 10.05
N VAL A 218 -4.36 -12.88 10.22
CA VAL A 218 -4.42 -13.83 9.11
C VAL A 218 -5.84 -14.38 8.98
N GLU A 219 -6.45 -14.17 7.82
CA GLU A 219 -7.70 -14.83 7.45
C GLU A 219 -7.42 -16.03 6.54
N GLU A 220 -8.13 -17.14 6.80
CA GLU A 220 -7.98 -18.41 6.08
C GLU A 220 -9.36 -18.95 5.71
N SER A 221 -9.56 -19.34 4.44
CA SER A 221 -10.81 -19.93 3.92
C SER A 221 -10.55 -21.16 3.06
#